data_AF-A0A401ZBR5-F1
#
_entry.id   AF-A0A401ZBR5-F1
#
_cell.length_a   1.000
_cell.length_b   1.000
_cell.length_c   1.000
_cell.angle_alpha   90.00
_cell.angle_beta   90.00
_cell.angle_gamma   90.00
#
_symmetry.space_group_name_H-M   'P 1'
#
loop_
_entity.id
_entity.type
_entity.pdbx_description
1 polymer ?
#
loop_
_entity_poly.entity_id
_entity_poly.type
_entity_poly.pdbx_seq_one_letter_code
_entity_poly.pdbx_strand_id
1 'polypeptide(L)'
;MHKHREVLPPDYHMTIAEIERRFYPLSFFMSEDGRHIESLSAYSWSFEGRYSIPPAVGPRHTTDVVSFPTYADAVTFCHRKQEEVDMFLAWEKKAARCEVYPERNAWYAQEIEQLTGNLPVLYGTLFKAHAVVIDTNGTWYCEDAPALDEAMIHLYERVYAEKTSVSSTEPVSA
;
A
#
# COMPACT_ATOMS: atom_id res chain seq x y z
N MET A 1 13.66 -13.26 35.56
CA MET A 1 13.43 -11.94 34.90
C MET A 1 11.94 -11.86 34.57
N HIS A 2 11.18 -11.02 35.25
CA HIS A 2 9.77 -10.77 34.90
C HIS A 2 9.75 -9.79 33.73
N LYS A 3 9.20 -10.22 32.58
CA LYS A 3 8.92 -9.33 31.46
C LYS A 3 7.59 -8.65 31.79
N HIS A 4 7.61 -7.43 32.30
CA HIS A 4 6.39 -6.64 32.35
C HIS A 4 6.07 -6.26 30.90
N ARG A 5 4.91 -6.71 30.41
CA ARG A 5 4.46 -6.50 29.04
C ARG A 5 3.19 -5.68 29.12
N GLU A 6 3.22 -4.51 28.52
CA GLU A 6 2.03 -3.70 28.33
C GLU A 6 1.77 -3.61 26.83
N VAL A 7 0.52 -3.86 26.47
CA VAL A 7 0.05 -3.85 25.08
C VAL A 7 -0.43 -2.44 24.81
N LEU A 8 0.18 -1.78 23.83
CA LEU A 8 -0.28 -0.49 23.34
C LEU A 8 -1.68 -0.66 22.70
N PRO A 9 -2.42 0.43 22.45
CA PRO A 9 -3.70 0.35 21.76
C PRO A 9 -3.64 -0.59 20.53
N PRO A 10 -4.68 -1.42 20.27
CA PRO A 10 -4.60 -2.51 19.29
C PRO A 10 -4.21 -2.08 17.87
N ASP A 11 -4.53 -0.84 17.50
CA ASP A 11 -4.20 -0.18 16.24
C ASP A 11 -2.70 0.07 16.04
N TYR A 12 -1.89 -0.03 17.09
CA TYR A 12 -0.45 0.21 17.01
C TYR A 12 0.30 -1.02 16.49
N HIS A 13 -0.30 -2.21 16.56
CA HIS A 13 0.39 -3.49 16.26
C HIS A 13 1.74 -3.65 16.99
N MET A 14 1.84 -3.05 18.19
CA MET A 14 3.08 -2.95 18.96
C MET A 14 2.91 -3.34 20.43
N THR A 15 4.01 -3.79 21.03
CA THR A 15 4.16 -4.05 22.47
C THR A 15 5.45 -3.42 22.96
N ILE A 16 5.58 -3.17 24.26
CA ILE A 16 6.86 -2.77 24.86
C ILE A 16 7.35 -3.88 25.79
N ALA A 17 8.58 -4.33 25.55
CA ALA A 17 9.26 -5.29 26.39
C ALA A 17 10.40 -4.63 27.18
N GLU A 18 10.48 -4.94 28.47
CA GLU A 18 11.66 -4.61 29.28
C GLU A 18 12.69 -5.74 29.20
N ILE A 19 13.91 -5.40 28.78
CA ILE A 19 15.08 -6.30 28.76
C ILE A 19 16.24 -5.52 29.36
N GLU A 20 16.89 -6.06 30.40
CA GLU A 20 18.07 -5.44 31.02
C GLU A 20 17.90 -3.95 31.40
N ARG A 21 16.73 -3.56 31.95
CA ARG A 21 16.39 -2.17 32.33
C ARG A 21 16.36 -1.18 31.16
N ARG A 22 16.11 -1.69 29.96
CA ARG A 22 15.83 -0.93 28.74
C ARG A 22 14.48 -1.37 28.20
N PHE A 23 13.77 -0.42 27.59
CA PHE A 23 12.45 -0.66 27.00
C PHE A 23 12.56 -0.73 25.48
N TYR A 24 12.06 -1.80 24.90
CA TYR A 24 12.15 -2.10 23.47
C TYR A 24 10.75 -2.13 22.88
N PRO A 25 10.43 -1.25 21.92
CA PRO A 25 9.24 -1.40 21.11
C PRO A 25 9.37 -2.65 20.22
N LEU A 26 8.36 -3.50 20.26
CA LEU A 26 8.28 -4.74 19.49
C LEU A 26 7.07 -4.67 18.58
N SER A 27 7.24 -5.06 17.32
CA SER A 27 6.12 -5.33 16.43
C SER A 27 5.56 -6.72 16.74
N PHE A 28 4.24 -6.90 16.66
CA PHE A 28 3.66 -8.23 16.69
C PHE A 28 2.80 -8.48 15.46
N PHE A 29 2.87 -9.70 14.94
CA PHE A 29 2.02 -10.17 13.86
C PHE A 29 1.44 -11.54 14.21
N MET A 30 0.26 -11.80 13.65
CA MET A 30 -0.37 -13.11 13.71
C MET A 30 0.20 -13.97 12.59
N SER A 31 0.77 -15.10 12.93
CA SER A 31 1.09 -16.13 11.94
C SER A 31 -0.17 -16.79 11.41
N GLU A 32 -0.04 -17.50 10.29
CA GLU A 32 -1.14 -18.25 9.66
C GLU A 32 -1.77 -19.30 10.59
N ASP A 33 -0.99 -19.85 11.54
CA ASP A 33 -1.46 -20.78 12.58
C ASP A 33 -2.05 -20.07 13.82
N GLY A 34 -2.27 -18.76 13.74
CA GLY A 34 -2.90 -17.97 14.79
C GLY A 34 -2.00 -17.70 16.01
N ARG A 35 -0.68 -17.89 15.88
CA ARG A 35 0.26 -17.57 16.96
C ARG A 35 0.68 -16.11 16.89
N HIS A 36 0.81 -15.50 18.06
CA HIS A 36 1.41 -14.18 18.18
C HIS A 36 2.93 -14.31 18.08
N ILE A 37 3.50 -13.71 17.02
CA ILE A 37 4.94 -13.59 16.86
C ILE A 37 5.33 -12.18 17.23
N GLU A 38 6.05 -12.04 18.34
CA GLU A 38 6.69 -10.79 18.76
C GLU A 38 8.06 -10.71 18.13
N SER A 39 8.40 -9.53 17.63
CA SER A 39 9.60 -9.35 16.85
C SER A 39 10.29 -8.03 17.15
N LEU A 40 11.62 -8.11 17.27
CA LEU A 40 12.50 -6.93 17.23
C LEU A 40 12.61 -6.39 15.79
N SER A 41 11.89 -7.00 14.82
CA SER A 41 11.79 -6.58 13.42
C SER A 41 11.70 -5.07 13.39
N ALA A 42 12.83 -4.49 13.00
CA ALA A 42 13.01 -3.09 12.88
C ALA A 42 11.86 -2.52 12.04
N TYR A 43 11.47 -1.31 12.42
CA TYR A 43 11.45 -0.16 11.53
C TYR A 43 12.55 -0.23 10.43
N SER A 44 12.45 -1.20 9.52
CA SER A 44 13.29 -1.33 8.34
C SER A 44 12.85 -0.27 7.35
N TRP A 45 13.71 0.72 7.11
CA TRP A 45 13.49 1.80 6.16
C TRP A 45 13.45 1.33 4.69
N SER A 46 13.69 0.03 4.42
CA SER A 46 13.53 -0.57 3.10
C SER A 46 12.54 -1.73 3.13
N PHE A 47 11.66 -1.76 2.13
CA PHE A 47 10.68 -2.84 1.89
C PHE A 47 11.38 -4.20 1.68
N GLU A 48 12.63 -4.19 1.22
CA GLU A 48 13.46 -5.36 0.95
C GLU A 48 13.87 -6.14 2.23
N GLY A 49 13.91 -5.48 3.39
CA GLY A 49 14.23 -6.11 4.67
C GLY A 49 13.06 -6.86 5.32
N ARG A 50 11.82 -6.64 4.88
CA ARG A 50 10.60 -7.20 5.50
C ARG A 50 10.49 -8.72 5.39
N TYR A 51 11.21 -9.34 4.47
CA TYR A 51 11.21 -10.79 4.25
C TYR A 51 12.38 -11.52 4.92
N SER A 52 13.23 -10.80 5.67
CA SER A 52 14.30 -11.42 6.44
C SER A 52 13.76 -12.01 7.75
N ILE A 53 14.36 -13.12 8.21
CA ILE A 53 13.98 -13.77 9.48
C ILE A 53 14.15 -12.73 10.60
N PRO A 54 13.07 -12.37 11.32
CA PRO A 54 13.20 -11.33 12.31
C PRO A 54 14.09 -11.75 13.48
N PRO A 55 14.93 -10.85 14.01
CA PRO A 55 15.79 -11.18 15.14
C PRO A 55 14.94 -11.57 16.36
N ALA A 56 15.30 -12.70 16.98
CA ALA A 56 14.60 -13.23 18.14
C ALA A 56 14.74 -12.29 19.35
N VAL A 57 13.70 -12.20 20.18
CA VAL A 57 13.70 -11.36 21.39
C VAL A 57 14.68 -11.91 22.44
N GLY A 58 15.83 -11.25 22.65
CA GLY A 58 16.79 -11.61 23.70
C GLY A 58 18.02 -10.70 23.73
N PRO A 59 18.81 -10.72 24.83
CA PRO A 59 19.94 -9.80 25.05
C PRO A 59 21.08 -9.94 24.02
N ARG A 60 21.13 -11.06 23.28
CA ARG A 60 22.10 -11.28 22.20
C ARG A 60 21.66 -10.70 20.84
N HIS A 61 20.43 -10.20 20.76
CA HIS A 61 19.81 -9.73 19.53
C HIS A 61 19.33 -8.27 19.65
N THR A 62 19.74 -7.56 20.71
CA THR A 62 19.42 -6.14 20.96
C THR A 62 20.45 -5.17 20.35
N THR A 63 21.52 -5.68 19.72
CA THR A 63 22.49 -4.86 18.99
C THR A 63 21.81 -4.20 17.79
N ASP A 64 22.03 -2.89 17.60
CA ASP A 64 21.40 -2.06 16.55
C ASP A 64 19.88 -1.92 16.62
N VAL A 65 19.26 -2.29 17.76
CA VAL A 65 17.82 -2.08 17.99
C VAL A 65 17.59 -0.82 18.83
N VAL A 66 16.61 -0.01 18.43
CA VAL A 66 16.18 1.17 19.18
C VAL A 66 15.63 0.76 20.55
N SER A 67 16.16 1.36 21.61
CA SER A 67 15.74 1.10 22.99
C SER A 67 15.76 2.35 23.84
N PHE A 68 14.96 2.36 24.91
CA PHE A 68 14.71 3.55 25.71
C PHE A 68 15.06 3.33 27.19
N PRO A 69 15.52 4.40 27.88
CA PRO A 69 15.81 4.34 29.30
C PRO A 69 14.56 4.28 30.18
N THR A 70 13.43 4.79 29.68
CA THR A 70 12.16 4.77 30.40
C THR A 70 11.05 4.20 29.53
N TYR A 71 10.02 3.67 30.19
CA TYR A 71 8.82 3.18 29.53
C TYR A 71 8.10 4.31 28.79
N ALA A 72 7.99 5.48 29.42
CA ALA A 72 7.33 6.66 28.84
C ALA A 72 7.98 7.13 27.54
N ASP A 73 9.31 7.06 27.44
CA ASP A 73 10.03 7.38 26.20
C ASP A 73 9.73 6.37 25.10
N ALA A 74 9.66 5.07 25.43
CA ALA A 74 9.28 4.02 24.48
C ALA A 74 7.86 4.20 23.95
N VAL A 75 6.90 4.50 24.84
CA VAL A 75 5.50 4.81 24.47
C VAL A 75 5.44 6.03 23.56
N THR A 76 6.12 7.12 23.94
CA THR A 76 6.16 8.37 23.14
C THR A 76 6.73 8.13 21.75
N PHE A 77 7.78 7.30 21.64
CA PHE A 77 8.33 6.91 20.36
C PHE A 77 7.33 6.13 19.51
N CYS A 78 6.60 5.16 20.09
CA CYS A 78 5.58 4.40 19.38
C CYS A 78 4.47 5.31 18.85
N HIS A 79 3.99 6.27 19.66
CA HIS A 79 3.00 7.26 19.24
C HIS A 79 3.46 8.09 18.04
N ARG A 80 4.65 8.70 18.12
CA ARG A 80 5.20 9.50 17.01
C ARG A 80 5.35 8.67 15.74
N LYS A 81 5.74 7.40 15.88
CA LYS A 81 5.88 6.50 14.73
C LYS A 81 4.53 6.16 14.10
N GLN A 82 3.50 5.92 14.91
CA GLN A 82 2.16 5.71 14.40
C GLN A 82 1.66 6.95 13.66
N GLU A 83 1.86 8.15 14.23
CA GLU A 83 1.51 9.42 13.58
C GLU A 83 2.24 9.63 12.24
N GLU A 84 3.53 9.29 12.17
CA GLU A 84 4.31 9.35 10.92
C GLU A 84 3.76 8.40 9.85
N VAL A 85 3.44 7.15 10.23
CA VAL A 85 2.88 6.15 9.30
C VAL A 85 1.51 6.58 8.82
N ASP A 86 0.64 7.03 9.72
CA ASP A 86 -0.71 7.49 9.38
C ASP A 86 -0.66 8.71 8.45
N MET A 87 0.24 9.67 8.73
CA MET A 87 0.46 10.82 7.86
C MET A 87 0.98 10.40 6.48
N PHE A 88 1.96 9.48 6.43
CA PHE A 88 2.51 8.97 5.18
C PHE A 88 1.43 8.27 4.34
N LEU A 89 0.67 7.35 4.94
CA LEU A 89 -0.43 6.66 4.27
C LEU A 89 -1.52 7.62 3.81
N ALA A 90 -1.84 8.65 4.60
CA ALA A 90 -2.79 9.68 4.20
C ALA A 90 -2.29 10.49 3.00
N TRP A 91 -0.99 10.80 2.95
CA TRP A 91 -0.35 11.49 1.83
C TRP A 91 -0.31 10.63 0.58
N GLU A 92 0.10 9.37 0.67
CA GLU A 92 0.08 8.42 -0.46
C GLU A 92 -1.33 8.28 -1.03
N LYS A 93 -2.32 8.06 -0.17
CA LYS A 93 -3.73 7.97 -0.56
C LYS A 93 -4.21 9.24 -1.26
N LYS A 94 -3.76 10.41 -0.81
CA LYS A 94 -4.12 11.70 -1.43
C LYS A 94 -3.40 11.89 -2.77
N ALA A 95 -2.13 11.55 -2.85
CA ALA A 95 -1.33 11.62 -4.08
C ALA A 95 -1.91 10.71 -5.16
N ALA A 96 -2.23 9.46 -4.81
CA ALA A 96 -2.84 8.50 -5.73
C ALA A 96 -4.19 8.97 -6.28
N ARG A 97 -4.92 9.81 -5.54
CA ARG A 97 -6.25 10.35 -5.90
C ARG A 97 -6.21 11.75 -6.51
N CYS A 98 -5.04 12.38 -6.58
CA CYS A 98 -4.91 13.72 -7.11
C CYS A 98 -4.81 13.63 -8.63
N GLU A 99 -5.74 14.26 -9.33
CA GLU A 99 -5.63 14.47 -10.78
C GLU A 99 -4.81 15.73 -11.03
N VAL A 100 -3.64 15.57 -11.65
CA VAL A 100 -2.77 16.69 -12.00
C VAL A 100 -3.22 17.33 -13.32
N TYR A 101 -3.84 16.54 -14.21
CA TYR A 101 -4.28 16.99 -15.54
C TYR A 101 -5.76 16.61 -15.81
N PRO A 102 -6.72 17.25 -15.13
CA PRO A 102 -8.13 16.87 -15.21
C PRO A 102 -8.71 17.02 -16.63
N GLU A 103 -8.29 18.02 -17.40
CA GLU A 103 -8.76 18.22 -18.78
C GLU A 103 -8.30 17.07 -19.70
N ARG A 104 -7.09 16.55 -19.47
CA ARG A 104 -6.55 15.42 -20.22
C ARG A 104 -7.29 14.12 -19.86
N ASN A 105 -7.57 13.91 -18.58
CA ASN A 105 -8.33 12.73 -18.14
C ASN A 105 -9.78 12.76 -18.66
N ALA A 106 -10.39 13.95 -18.72
CA ALA A 106 -11.70 14.13 -19.36
C ALA A 106 -11.66 13.77 -20.84
N TRP A 107 -10.60 14.16 -21.57
CA TRP A 107 -10.41 13.78 -22.96
C TRP A 107 -10.26 12.25 -23.11
N TYR A 108 -9.40 11.61 -22.30
CA TYR A 108 -9.27 10.14 -22.33
C TYR A 108 -10.59 9.43 -22.00
N ALA A 109 -11.37 9.93 -21.04
CA ALA A 109 -12.65 9.35 -20.69
C ALA A 109 -13.65 9.40 -21.85
N GLN A 110 -13.68 10.52 -22.60
CA GLN A 110 -14.52 10.67 -23.79
C GLN A 110 -14.09 9.72 -24.91
N GLU A 111 -12.80 9.59 -25.17
CA GLU A 111 -12.30 8.66 -26.19
C GLU A 111 -12.60 7.20 -25.82
N ILE A 112 -12.42 6.82 -24.55
CA ILE A 112 -12.78 5.49 -24.05
C ILE A 112 -14.28 5.24 -24.20
N GLU A 113 -15.12 6.22 -23.86
CA GLU A 113 -16.58 6.12 -24.03
C GLU A 113 -16.97 5.93 -25.50
N GLN A 114 -16.35 6.66 -26.42
CA GLN A 114 -16.58 6.48 -27.86
C GLN A 114 -16.19 5.08 -28.35
N LEU A 115 -15.10 4.52 -27.84
CA LEU A 115 -14.57 3.22 -28.25
C LEU A 115 -15.28 2.03 -27.60
N THR A 116 -15.82 2.19 -26.39
CA THR A 116 -16.38 1.09 -25.58
C THR A 116 -17.88 1.20 -25.36
N GLY A 117 -18.46 2.37 -25.61
CA GLY A 117 -19.85 2.72 -25.32
C GLY A 117 -20.15 3.04 -23.85
N ASN A 118 -19.14 3.02 -22.97
CA ASN A 118 -19.30 3.28 -21.54
C ASN A 118 -18.21 4.19 -21.00
N LEU A 119 -18.54 5.00 -20.01
CA LEU A 119 -17.56 5.82 -19.30
C LEU A 119 -16.67 4.96 -18.39
N PRO A 120 -15.35 5.27 -18.32
CA PRO A 120 -14.47 4.62 -17.37
C PRO A 120 -14.77 5.07 -15.93
N VAL A 121 -14.54 4.17 -14.98
CA VAL A 121 -14.64 4.41 -13.54
C VAL A 121 -13.24 4.44 -12.95
N LEU A 122 -13.00 5.46 -12.13
CA LEU A 122 -11.75 5.69 -11.42
C LEU A 122 -11.91 5.47 -9.92
N TYR A 123 -10.98 4.72 -9.32
CA TYR A 123 -10.93 4.57 -7.88
C TYR A 123 -9.50 4.36 -7.35
N GLY A 124 -9.27 4.77 -6.10
CA GLY A 124 -7.96 4.64 -5.45
C GLY A 124 -7.99 3.67 -4.27
N THR A 125 -7.05 2.72 -4.28
CA THR A 125 -6.68 1.87 -3.15
C THR A 125 -5.57 2.53 -2.31
N LEU A 126 -5.02 1.83 -1.30
CA LEU A 126 -3.97 2.37 -0.43
C LEU A 126 -2.72 2.80 -1.20
N PHE A 127 -2.31 2.03 -2.23
CA PHE A 127 -1.03 2.23 -2.92
C PHE A 127 -1.15 2.45 -4.42
N LYS A 128 -2.36 2.32 -4.98
CA LYS A 128 -2.59 2.40 -6.43
C LYS A 128 -3.93 3.03 -6.76
N ALA A 129 -3.94 3.78 -7.85
CA ALA A 129 -5.11 4.13 -8.62
C ALA A 129 -5.47 3.01 -9.60
N HIS A 130 -6.77 2.88 -9.87
CA HIS A 130 -7.35 1.91 -10.78
C HIS A 130 -8.27 2.63 -11.74
N ALA A 131 -8.14 2.31 -13.03
CA ALA A 131 -9.01 2.78 -14.10
C ALA A 131 -9.67 1.57 -14.75
N VAL A 132 -11.01 1.57 -14.81
CA VAL A 132 -11.80 0.42 -15.25
C VAL A 132 -12.86 0.83 -16.25
N VAL A 133 -13.04 0.07 -17.32
CA VAL A 133 -14.23 0.15 -18.18
C VAL A 133 -14.67 -1.25 -18.61
N ILE A 134 -15.97 -1.45 -18.70
CA ILE A 134 -16.56 -2.65 -19.31
C ILE A 134 -17.23 -2.18 -20.60
N ASP A 135 -16.83 -2.73 -21.74
CA ASP A 135 -17.43 -2.35 -23.01
C ASP A 135 -18.85 -2.91 -23.18
N THR A 136 -19.56 -2.46 -24.22
CA THR A 136 -20.91 -2.94 -24.56
C THR A 136 -21.00 -4.43 -24.89
N ASN A 137 -19.87 -5.07 -25.19
CA ASN A 137 -19.76 -6.52 -25.44
C ASN A 137 -19.43 -7.32 -24.16
N GLY A 138 -19.25 -6.64 -23.03
CA GLY A 138 -18.88 -7.25 -21.75
C GLY A 138 -17.38 -7.48 -21.55
N THR A 139 -16.52 -6.97 -22.43
CA THR A 139 -15.06 -7.03 -22.27
C THR A 139 -14.63 -6.10 -21.15
N TRP A 140 -13.87 -6.62 -20.19
CA TRP A 140 -13.40 -5.87 -19.05
C TRP A 140 -11.95 -5.40 -19.25
N TYR A 141 -11.77 -4.08 -19.20
CA TYR A 141 -10.48 -3.40 -19.18
C TYR A 141 -10.21 -2.86 -17.78
N CYS A 142 -9.04 -3.18 -17.22
CA CYS A 142 -8.63 -2.73 -15.90
C CYS A 142 -7.13 -2.49 -15.89
N GLU A 143 -6.73 -1.27 -15.56
CA GLU A 143 -5.33 -0.89 -15.42
C GLU A 143 -5.10 -0.27 -14.04
N ASP A 144 -3.94 -0.57 -13.46
CA ASP A 144 -3.49 0.00 -12.20
C ASP A 144 -2.20 0.81 -12.37
N ALA A 145 -2.06 1.87 -11.59
CA ALA A 145 -0.88 2.71 -11.57
C ALA A 145 -0.73 3.44 -10.22
N PRO A 146 0.46 3.96 -9.89
CA PRO A 146 0.65 4.79 -8.70
C PRO A 146 -0.28 6.03 -8.63
N ALA A 147 -0.67 6.60 -9.78
CA ALA A 147 -1.51 7.80 -9.87
C ALA A 147 -2.68 7.63 -10.84
N LEU A 148 -3.78 8.38 -10.61
CA LEU A 148 -4.97 8.37 -11.47
C LEU A 148 -4.67 8.70 -12.93
N ASP A 149 -3.84 9.72 -13.15
CA ASP A 149 -3.43 10.15 -14.49
C ASP A 149 -2.76 9.03 -15.29
N GLU A 150 -1.87 8.27 -14.63
CA GLU A 150 -1.15 7.16 -15.26
C GLU A 150 -2.09 5.99 -15.54
N ALA A 151 -2.99 5.67 -14.60
CA ALA A 151 -3.98 4.61 -14.77
C ALA A 151 -4.92 4.93 -15.97
N MET A 152 -5.31 6.20 -16.13
CA MET A 152 -6.11 6.64 -17.29
C MET A 152 -5.38 6.53 -18.61
N ILE A 153 -4.09 6.90 -18.65
CA ILE A 153 -3.27 6.77 -19.86
C ILE A 153 -3.18 5.30 -20.28
N HIS A 154 -2.80 4.41 -19.36
CA HIS A 154 -2.67 2.98 -19.66
C HIS A 154 -4.00 2.37 -20.10
N LEU A 155 -5.11 2.75 -19.45
CA LEU A 155 -6.43 2.27 -19.84
C LEU A 155 -6.78 2.69 -21.27
N TYR A 156 -6.57 3.96 -21.62
CA TYR A 156 -6.80 4.45 -22.97
C TYR A 156 -5.92 3.73 -23.99
N GLU A 157 -4.62 3.61 -23.73
CA GLU A 157 -3.68 2.94 -24.65
C GLU A 157 -4.10 1.50 -24.94
N ARG A 158 -4.52 0.77 -23.91
CA ARG A 158 -5.01 -0.60 -24.05
C ARG A 158 -6.31 -0.69 -24.85
N VAL A 159 -7.32 0.11 -24.48
CA VAL A 159 -8.61 0.14 -25.19
C VAL A 159 -8.40 0.52 -26.65
N TYR A 160 -7.58 1.54 -26.92
CA TYR A 160 -7.29 2.01 -28.26
C TYR A 160 -6.62 0.91 -29.10
N ALA A 161 -5.58 0.25 -28.58
CA ALA A 161 -4.87 -0.82 -29.29
C ALA A 161 -5.79 -2.00 -29.65
N GLU A 162 -6.66 -2.42 -28.73
CA GLU A 162 -7.58 -3.53 -28.97
C GLU A 162 -8.74 -3.16 -29.91
N LYS A 163 -9.34 -1.98 -29.74
CA LYS A 163 -10.50 -1.57 -30.57
C LYS A 163 -10.12 -1.19 -31.99
N THR A 164 -8.95 -0.60 -32.20
CA THR A 164 -8.48 -0.27 -33.54
C THR A 164 -7.92 -1.48 -34.29
N SER A 165 -7.32 -2.45 -33.59
CA SER A 165 -6.87 -3.71 -34.22
C SER A 165 -8.05 -4.57 -34.70
N VAL A 166 -9.14 -4.68 -33.93
CA VAL A 166 -10.37 -5.39 -34.33
C VAL A 166 -11.05 -4.74 -35.55
N SER A 167 -10.99 -3.41 -35.68
CA SER A 167 -11.56 -2.68 -36.84
C SER A 167 -10.81 -2.97 -38.15
N SER A 168 -9.53 -3.37 -38.09
CA SER A 168 -8.72 -3.65 -39.29
C SER A 168 -8.92 -5.06 -39.90
N THR A 169 -9.85 -5.87 -39.36
CA THR A 169 -10.03 -7.28 -39.76
C THR A 169 -11.34 -7.60 -40.49
N GLU A 170 -12.04 -6.62 -41.07
CA GLU A 170 -13.15 -6.92 -41.98
C GLU A 170 -12.66 -7.38 -43.36
N PRO A 171 -13.06 -8.57 -43.85
CA PRO A 171 -12.67 -9.05 -45.17
C PRO A 171 -13.48 -8.34 -46.25
N VAL A 172 -12.77 -7.71 -47.19
CA VAL A 172 -13.31 -7.32 -48.49
C VAL A 172 -13.86 -8.57 -49.17
N SER A 173 -15.19 -8.72 -49.17
CA SER A 173 -15.87 -9.73 -49.96
C SER A 173 -16.24 -9.11 -51.30
N ALA A 174 -15.73 -9.74 -52.36
CA ALA A 174 -15.87 -9.40 -53.77
C ALA A 174 -17.28 -9.59 -54.32
#